data_AF-A0A843E101-F1
#
_entry.id   AF-A0A843E101-F1
#
_cell.length_a   1.000
_cell.length_b   1.000
_cell.length_c   1.000
_cell.angle_alpha   90.00
_cell.angle_beta   90.00
_cell.angle_gamma   90.00
#
_symmetry.space_group_name_H-M   'P 1'
#
loop_
_entity.id
_entity.type
_entity.pdbx_description
1 polymer ?
#
loop_
_entity_poly.entity_id
_entity_poly.type
_entity_poly.pdbx_seq_one_letter_code
_entity_poly.pdbx_strand_id
1 'polypeptide(L)'
;VKVSVNDYKKTYPMLCEAEPDDEFTVGMFMHFDLWDCVIHAIKTKDRLLRKGTAEARDIVRIYAKIRHRDGTTAPMDDSEFDDEQFEFADDAVMDFEE
;
A
#
# COMPACT_ATOMS: atom_id res chain seq x y z
N VAL A 1 -0.76 -10.67 -3.65
CA VAL A 1 -1.28 -9.59 -2.77
C VAL A 1 -1.55 -8.32 -3.57
N LYS A 2 -2.66 -7.60 -3.30
CA LYS A 2 -2.97 -6.31 -3.95
C LYS A 2 -2.22 -5.18 -3.24
N VAL A 3 -1.56 -4.32 -4.00
CA VAL A 3 -0.78 -3.19 -3.47
C VAL A 3 -1.28 -1.90 -4.12
N SER A 4 -1.52 -0.86 -3.33
CA SER A 4 -1.82 0.48 -3.82
C SER A 4 -0.65 1.39 -3.50
N VAL A 5 0.00 1.88 -4.55
CA VAL A 5 1.21 2.69 -4.46
C VAL A 5 0.85 4.15 -4.74
N ASN A 6 1.03 5.03 -3.76
CA ASN A 6 0.75 6.46 -3.88
C ASN A 6 2.02 7.25 -4.23
N ASP A 7 1.95 8.08 -5.28
CA ASP A 7 2.98 9.00 -5.76
C ASP A 7 2.71 10.47 -5.38
N TYR A 8 2.00 10.71 -4.26
CA TYR A 8 1.47 12.00 -3.81
C TYR A 8 0.43 12.66 -4.73
N LYS A 9 0.39 12.31 -6.03
CA LYS A 9 -0.55 12.85 -7.03
C LYS A 9 -1.50 11.81 -7.58
N LYS A 10 -1.07 10.54 -7.64
CA LYS A 10 -1.81 9.43 -8.22
C LYS A 10 -1.56 8.15 -7.44
N THR A 11 -2.56 7.28 -7.43
CA THR A 11 -2.48 5.95 -6.83
C THR A 11 -2.48 4.89 -7.92
N TYR A 12 -1.48 4.02 -7.90
CA TYR A 12 -1.29 2.94 -8.85
C TYR A 12 -1.66 1.59 -8.22
N PRO A 13 -2.63 0.85 -8.76
CA PRO A 13 -2.90 -0.52 -8.34
C PRO A 13 -1.84 -1.46 -8.92
N MET A 14 -1.21 -2.23 -8.05
CA MET A 14 -0.17 -3.20 -8.36
C MET A 14 -0.53 -4.57 -7.78
N LEU A 15 0.01 -5.62 -8.40
CA LEU A 15 -0.06 -6.99 -7.90
C LEU A 15 1.35 -7.44 -7.54
N CYS A 16 1.50 -7.96 -6.33
CA CYS A 16 2.73 -8.56 -5.86
C CYS A 16 2.50 -10.07 -5.72
N GLU A 17 3.34 -10.87 -6.38
CA GLU A 17 3.36 -12.32 -6.19
C GLU A 17 4.01 -12.61 -4.83
N ALA A 18 3.29 -13.33 -3.98
CA ALA A 18 3.72 -13.68 -2.63
C ALA A 18 3.06 -15.00 -2.23
N GLU A 19 3.80 -15.85 -1.53
CA GLU A 19 3.30 -17.06 -0.90
C GLU A 19 2.41 -16.71 0.30
N PRO A 20 1.43 -17.56 0.66
CA PRO A 20 0.53 -17.29 1.78
C PRO A 20 1.26 -17.10 3.13
N ASP A 21 2.45 -17.68 3.25
CA ASP A 21 3.32 -17.62 4.43
C ASP A 21 4.27 -16.42 4.44
N ASP A 22 4.31 -15.63 3.35
CA ASP A 22 5.17 -14.45 3.26
C ASP A 22 4.70 -13.37 4.24
N GLU A 23 5.64 -12.81 4.99
CA GLU A 23 5.37 -11.75 5.96
C GLU A 23 5.73 -10.37 5.39
N PHE A 24 4.79 -9.44 5.48
CA PHE A 24 4.97 -8.04 5.12
C PHE A 24 5.04 -7.18 6.38
N THR A 25 6.04 -6.29 6.44
CA THR A 25 6.26 -5.38 7.56
C THR A 25 5.95 -3.95 7.16
N VAL A 26 5.24 -3.21 8.02
CA VAL A 26 5.10 -1.76 7.82
C VAL A 26 6.47 -1.08 7.97
N GLY A 27 6.89 -0.34 6.94
CA GLY A 27 8.23 0.24 6.82
C GLY A 27 9.18 -0.54 5.91
N MET A 28 8.78 -1.73 5.44
CA MET A 28 9.55 -2.50 4.46
C MET A 28 9.56 -1.83 3.09
N PHE A 29 10.66 -1.98 2.36
CA PHE A 29 10.77 -1.57 0.97
C PHE A 29 10.27 -2.68 0.04
N MET A 30 9.47 -2.27 -0.94
CA MET A 30 9.11 -3.09 -2.09
C MET A 30 9.78 -2.53 -3.32
N HIS A 31 10.35 -3.42 -4.13
CA HIS A 31 11.03 -3.08 -5.35
C HIS A 31 10.15 -3.48 -6.53
N PHE A 32 9.70 -2.49 -7.31
CA PHE A 32 9.03 -2.71 -8.59
C PHE A 32 9.97 -2.25 -9.72
N ASP A 33 9.73 -2.72 -10.95
CA ASP A 33 10.63 -2.47 -12.09
C ASP A 33 10.93 -0.98 -12.34
N LEU A 34 9.93 -0.11 -12.09
CA LEU A 34 10.01 1.32 -12.38
C LEU A 34 10.33 2.18 -11.15
N TRP A 35 10.07 1.68 -9.93
CA TRP A 35 10.21 2.47 -8.71
C TRP A 35 10.36 1.60 -7.46
N ASP A 36 11.02 2.17 -6.47
CA ASP A 36 11.05 1.63 -5.12
C ASP A 36 9.90 2.27 -4.33
N CYS A 37 9.25 1.52 -3.45
CA CYS A 37 8.22 2.08 -2.57
C CYS A 37 8.33 1.53 -1.15
N VAL A 38 7.82 2.29 -0.19
CA VAL A 38 7.83 1.91 1.23
C VAL A 38 6.42 1.66 1.71
N ILE A 39 6.20 0.53 2.38
CA ILE A 39 4.91 0.20 2.98
C ILE A 39 4.67 1.13 4.18
N HIS A 40 3.54 1.83 4.21
CA HIS A 40 3.17 2.67 5.35
C HIS A 40 1.94 2.17 6.10
N ALA A 41 1.11 1.34 5.45
CA ALA A 41 -0.01 0.68 6.10
C ALA A 41 -0.38 -0.63 5.40
N ILE A 42 -0.96 -1.58 6.13
CA ILE A 42 -1.39 -2.87 5.61
C ILE A 42 -2.83 -3.11 6.07
N LYS A 43 -3.78 -3.24 5.13
CA LYS A 43 -5.15 -3.67 5.42
C LYS A 43 -5.16 -5.19 5.52
N THR A 44 -5.34 -5.71 6.72
CA THR A 44 -5.63 -7.13 6.94
C THR A 44 -7.13 -7.37 6.97
N LYS A 45 -7.55 -8.65 7.01
CA LYS A 45 -8.97 -9.02 7.17
C LYS A 45 -9.59 -8.46 8.44
N ASP A 46 -8.80 -8.41 9.53
CA ASP A 46 -9.31 -7.99 10.84
C ASP A 46 -9.22 -6.47 11.05
N ARG A 47 -8.15 -5.82 10.55
CA ARG A 47 -7.88 -4.40 10.84
C ARG A 47 -6.87 -3.75 9.88
N LEU A 48 -6.73 -2.43 9.99
CA LEU A 48 -5.64 -1.68 9.36
C LEU A 48 -4.41 -1.63 10.29
N LEU A 49 -3.29 -2.16 9.84
CA LEU A 49 -2.00 -2.09 10.53
C LEU A 49 -1.21 -0.88 10.05
N ARG A 50 -0.85 0.01 10.98
CA ARG A 50 0.05 1.15 10.76
C ARG A 50 1.46 0.92 11.32
N LYS A 51 1.65 -0.16 12.09
CA LYS A 51 2.93 -0.64 12.66
C LYS A 51 2.85 -2.15 12.83
N GLY A 52 4.00 -2.84 12.71
CA GLY A 52 4.10 -4.29 12.86
C GLY A 52 4.08 -5.05 11.54
N THR A 53 3.73 -6.33 11.61
CA THR A 53 3.81 -7.28 10.49
C THR A 53 2.48 -7.98 10.22
N ALA A 54 2.31 -8.53 9.02
CA ALA A 54 1.18 -9.37 8.63
C ALA A 54 1.58 -10.41 7.58
N GLU A 55 0.99 -11.60 7.66
CA GLU A 55 1.15 -12.64 6.65
C GLU A 55 0.28 -12.39 5.42
N ALA A 56 0.80 -12.70 4.24
CA ALA A 56 0.16 -12.50 2.94
C ALA A 56 -1.26 -13.06 2.88
N ARG A 57 -1.50 -14.22 3.51
CA ARG A 57 -2.82 -14.87 3.59
C ARG A 57 -3.91 -13.98 4.21
N ASP A 58 -3.54 -13.09 5.12
CA ASP A 58 -4.46 -12.23 5.85
C ASP A 58 -4.47 -10.79 5.33
N ILE A 59 -3.63 -10.48 4.36
CA ILE A 59 -3.57 -9.17 3.73
C ILE A 59 -4.63 -9.04 2.65
N VAL A 60 -5.49 -8.05 2.80
CA VAL A 60 -6.47 -7.64 1.80
C VAL A 60 -5.81 -6.66 0.81
N ARG A 61 -5.07 -5.68 1.31
CA ARG A 61 -4.39 -4.66 0.50
C ARG A 61 -3.21 -4.04 1.25
N ILE A 62 -2.11 -3.79 0.55
CA ILE A 62 -0.94 -3.07 1.08
C ILE A 62 -0.96 -1.63 0.55
N TYR A 63 -0.69 -0.67 1.42
CA TYR A 63 -0.53 0.73 1.06
C TYR A 63 0.93 1.13 1.15
N ALA A 64 1.47 1.57 0.02
CA ALA A 64 2.86 1.95 -0.10
C ALA A 64 2.99 3.33 -0.74
N LYS A 65 4.13 3.97 -0.52
CA LYS A 65 4.45 5.30 -1.01
C LYS A 65 5.71 5.26 -1.86
N ILE A 66 5.69 5.89 -3.04
CA ILE A 66 6.85 5.90 -3.93
C ILE A 66 8.03 6.59 -3.26
N ARG A 67 9.20 5.98 -3.42
CA ARG A 67 10.52 6.53 -3.12
C ARG A 67 11.25 6.65 -4.44
N HIS A 68 11.46 7.88 -4.89
CA HIS A 68 12.37 8.12 -6.01
C HIS A 68 13.77 7.68 -5.61
N ARG A 69 14.47 6.96 -6.50
CA ARG A 69 15.80 6.41 -6.26
C ARG A 69 16.88 7.49 -6.11
N ASP A 70 16.56 8.74 -6.47
CA ASP A 70 17.32 9.91 -6.03
C ASP A 70 17.04 10.13 -4.54
N GLY A 71 18.05 9.88 -3.69
CA GLY A 71 18.00 9.86 -2.22
C GLY A 71 17.45 11.09 -1.48
N THR A 72 16.76 12.00 -2.17
CA THR A 72 15.70 12.82 -1.61
C THR A 72 14.56 11.94 -1.12
N THR A 73 14.62 11.52 0.14
CA THR A 73 13.44 11.68 0.99
C THR A 73 12.91 13.08 0.69
N ALA A 74 11.77 13.20 0.02
CA ALA A 74 10.95 14.39 0.20
C ALA A 74 10.90 14.61 1.72
N PRO A 75 11.15 15.84 2.21
CA PRO A 75 11.12 16.10 3.65
C PRO A 75 9.86 15.43 4.18
N MET A 76 10.01 14.69 5.28
CA MET A 76 8.88 14.21 6.06
C MET A 76 8.03 15.45 6.34
N ASP A 77 7.05 15.70 5.50
CA ASP A 77 5.98 16.62 5.80
C ASP A 77 5.18 15.84 6.84
N ASP A 78 5.44 16.17 8.11
CA ASP A 78 4.60 15.87 9.26
C ASP A 78 3.24 16.62 9.15
N SER A 79 2.88 17.18 7.98
CA SER A 79 1.50 17.51 7.68
C SER A 79 0.73 16.20 7.51
N GLU A 80 0.15 15.80 8.64
CA GLU A 80 -1.19 15.25 8.73
C GLU A 80 -1.46 14.17 7.68
N PHE A 81 -1.33 12.92 8.14
CA PHE A 81 -2.06 11.80 7.58
C PHE A 81 -3.55 12.19 7.57
N ASP A 82 -3.97 12.85 6.50
CA ASP A 82 -5.32 13.33 6.29
C ASP A 82 -6.15 12.08 5.98
N ASP A 83 -6.80 11.54 7.02
CA ASP A 83 -7.68 10.37 6.93
C ASP A 83 -8.81 10.60 5.88
N GLU A 84 -9.03 11.84 5.39
CA GLU A 84 -10.02 12.20 4.37
C GLU A 84 -9.55 11.97 2.92
N GLN A 85 -8.23 11.94 2.64
CA GLN A 85 -7.74 11.62 1.28
C GLN A 85 -7.69 10.11 1.00
N PHE A 86 -7.90 9.30 2.02
CA PHE A 86 -8.15 7.87 1.88
C PHE A 86 -9.65 7.62 1.63
N GLU A 87 -10.20 8.25 0.58
CA GLU A 87 -11.47 7.80 0.02
C GLU A 87 -11.26 6.35 -0.42
N PHE A 88 -11.94 5.44 0.27
CA PHE A 88 -12.01 4.03 -0.06
C PHE A 88 -12.56 3.90 -1.49
N ALA A 89 -11.68 3.88 -2.48
CA ALA A 89 -11.96 3.24 -3.76
C ALA A 89 -11.95 1.71 -3.51
N ASP A 90 -12.97 1.27 -2.77
CA ASP A 90 -13.39 -0.12 -2.60
C ASP A 90 -14.86 -0.27 -3.00
N ASP A 91 -15.36 0.61 -3.89
CA ASP A 91 -16.72 0.54 -4.42
C ASP A 91 -16.76 0.65 -5.96
N ALA A 92 -15.92 -0.16 -6.62
CA ALA A 92 -16.30 -0.67 -7.93
C ALA A 92 -17.02 -2.01 -7.70
N VAL A 93 -18.25 -1.94 -7.19
CA VAL A 93 -19.29 -2.90 -7.56
C VAL A 93 -19.32 -2.94 -9.08
N MET A 94 -18.67 -3.94 -9.69
CA MET A 94 -18.96 -4.28 -11.08
C MET A 94 -20.34 -4.90 -11.05
N ASP A 95 -21.33 -4.06 -11.34
CA ASP A 95 -22.69 -4.44 -11.66
C ASP A 95 -22.63 -5.40 -12.86
N PHE A 96 -22.77 -6.69 -12.58
CA PHE A 96 -23.01 -7.69 -13.61
C PHE A 96 -24.53 -7.79 -13.72
N GLU A 97 -25.13 -6.90 -14.52
CA GLU A 97 -26.51 -7.11 -14.97
C GLU A 97 -26.57 -8.42 -15.78
N GLU A 98 -27.61 -9.21 -15.47
CA GLU A 98 -27.95 -10.54 -15.98
C GLU A 98 -28.21 -10.60 -17.49
#